data_AF-A0A0F9REM6-F1
#
_entry.id   AF-A0A0F9REM6-F1
#
_cell.length_a   1.000
_cell.length_b   1.000
_cell.length_c   1.000
_cell.angle_alpha   90.00
_cell.angle_beta   90.00
_cell.angle_gamma   90.00
#
_symmetry.space_group_name_H-M   'P 1'
#
loop_
_entity.id
_entity.type
_entity.pdbx_description
1 polymer ?
#
loop_
_entity_poly.entity_id
_entity_poly.type
_entity_poly.pdbx_seq_one_letter_code
_entity_poly.pdbx_strand_id
1 'polypeptide(L)'
;MVLKEYKIDNYITLKLEDGVTNIYIKDDLFKQCTSLLLKKIHLNNMEEYISKFKSIDEETNSLEPINFNEITPEVEFWGHCSNLQVWVECNYDTTLLHRNLAFPLLKKLSDKGSKLATIKFKEEIIRRLQSGESTVINYLLEEDYIQYLSKEELFYAILNSEDAEILLKLEQSSPYNYGWIEMRI
;
A
#
# COMPACT_ATOMS: atom_id res chain seq x y z
N MET A 1 -9.58 20.16 -16.57
CA MET A 1 -9.44 19.46 -17.88
C MET A 1 -8.41 18.36 -17.74
N VAL A 2 -8.66 17.15 -18.27
CA VAL A 2 -7.65 16.07 -18.25
C VAL A 2 -6.55 16.40 -19.26
N LEU A 3 -5.34 16.64 -18.78
CA LEU A 3 -4.18 16.91 -19.61
C LEU A 3 -3.54 15.60 -20.08
N LYS A 4 -3.46 14.61 -19.18
CA LYS A 4 -2.89 13.28 -19.45
C LYS A 4 -3.61 12.20 -18.66
N GLU A 5 -3.62 10.99 -19.21
CA GLU A 5 -4.13 9.79 -18.56
C GLU A 5 -3.14 8.65 -18.77
N TYR A 6 -2.90 7.87 -17.72
CA TYR A 6 -2.06 6.68 -17.76
C TYR A 6 -2.73 5.54 -16.99
N LYS A 7 -3.04 4.46 -17.69
CA LYS A 7 -3.65 3.26 -17.10
C LYS A 7 -2.55 2.27 -16.72
N ILE A 8 -2.42 1.99 -15.43
CA ILE A 8 -1.43 1.04 -14.89
C ILE A 8 -1.93 -0.39 -15.07
N ASP A 9 -3.16 -0.66 -14.62
CA ASP A 9 -3.78 -1.97 -14.73
C ASP A 9 -5.31 -1.86 -14.87
N ASN A 10 -6.03 -2.97 -14.64
CA ASN A 10 -7.49 -3.00 -14.74
C ASN A 10 -8.23 -2.31 -13.58
N TYR A 11 -7.50 -1.86 -12.56
CA TYR A 11 -8.02 -1.18 -11.38
C TYR A 11 -7.50 0.25 -11.28
N ILE A 12 -6.22 0.50 -11.53
CA ILE A 12 -5.53 1.76 -11.25
C ILE A 12 -5.31 2.56 -12.54
N THR A 13 -5.79 3.81 -12.51
CA THR A 13 -5.55 4.81 -13.56
C THR A 13 -5.09 6.11 -12.90
N LEU A 14 -4.08 6.77 -13.45
CA LEU A 14 -3.67 8.11 -13.06
C LEU A 14 -4.12 9.13 -14.10
N LYS A 15 -4.57 10.29 -13.65
CA LYS A 15 -4.91 11.42 -14.51
C LYS A 15 -4.24 12.69 -14.02
N LEU A 16 -3.64 13.44 -14.93
CA LEU A 16 -3.15 14.79 -14.67
C LEU A 16 -4.28 15.76 -14.98
N GLU A 17 -4.88 16.33 -13.94
CA GLU A 17 -6.06 17.19 -14.03
C GLU A 17 -5.74 18.52 -13.34
N ASP A 18 -5.84 19.61 -14.09
CA ASP A 18 -5.63 20.98 -13.59
C ASP A 18 -4.28 21.15 -12.84
N GLY A 19 -3.24 20.47 -13.35
CA GLY A 19 -1.88 20.49 -12.80
C GLY A 19 -1.66 19.57 -11.60
N VAL A 20 -2.63 18.72 -11.25
CA VAL A 20 -2.55 17.77 -10.12
C VAL A 20 -2.67 16.34 -10.61
N THR A 21 -1.83 15.46 -10.08
CA THR A 21 -1.92 14.01 -10.35
C THR A 21 -2.93 13.36 -9.43
N ASN A 22 -3.99 12.82 -10.01
CA ASN A 22 -5.07 12.11 -9.35
C ASN A 22 -5.00 10.61 -9.62
N ILE A 23 -5.18 9.79 -8.59
CA ILE A 23 -5.25 8.33 -8.70
C ILE A 23 -6.72 7.92 -8.70
N TYR A 24 -7.10 7.03 -9.60
CA TYR A 24 -8.43 6.45 -9.72
C TYR A 24 -8.37 4.93 -9.55
N ILE A 25 -9.28 4.38 -8.75
CA ILE A 25 -9.43 2.94 -8.53
C ILE A 25 -10.82 2.51 -9.03
N LYS A 26 -10.86 1.81 -10.19
CA LYS A 26 -12.11 1.47 -10.90
C LYS A 26 -12.99 2.71 -11.09
N ASP A 27 -12.39 3.76 -11.66
CA ASP A 27 -13.00 5.07 -11.96
C ASP A 27 -13.42 5.89 -10.72
N ASP A 28 -13.25 5.39 -9.49
CA ASP A 28 -13.41 6.19 -8.28
C ASP A 28 -12.14 6.98 -7.99
N LEU A 29 -12.26 8.30 -7.83
CA LEU A 29 -11.16 9.14 -7.34
C LEU A 29 -10.72 8.69 -5.94
N PHE A 30 -9.44 8.36 -5.81
CA PHE A 30 -8.80 8.01 -4.55
C PHE A 30 -8.24 9.27 -3.90
N LYS A 31 -8.95 9.78 -2.88
CA LYS A 31 -8.74 11.12 -2.29
C LYS A 31 -7.59 11.22 -1.28
N GLN A 32 -6.83 10.16 -1.07
CA GLN A 32 -5.73 10.20 -0.10
C GLN A 32 -4.50 10.89 -0.69
N CYS A 33 -3.85 11.71 0.12
CA CYS A 33 -2.79 12.61 -0.33
C CYS A 33 -1.67 11.87 -1.09
N THR A 34 -1.54 12.16 -2.38
CA THR A 34 -0.58 11.56 -3.30
C THR A 34 0.83 12.13 -3.17
N SER A 35 0.99 13.26 -2.46
CA SER A 35 2.29 13.92 -2.22
C SER A 35 3.33 13.06 -1.48
N LEU A 36 2.91 11.94 -0.90
CA LEU A 36 3.74 11.07 -0.06
C LEU A 36 4.21 9.79 -0.77
N LEU A 37 4.14 9.70 -2.10
CA LEU A 37 4.38 8.46 -2.86
C LEU A 37 5.74 7.79 -2.57
N LEU A 38 6.77 8.55 -2.20
CA LEU A 38 8.08 8.02 -1.87
C LEU A 38 8.30 7.96 -0.35
N LYS A 39 8.63 6.76 0.17
CA LYS A 39 9.60 6.67 1.27
C LYS A 39 10.79 7.46 0.75
N LYS A 40 11.27 8.49 1.47
CA LYS A 40 12.52 9.18 1.12
C LYS A 40 13.56 8.10 0.78
N ILE A 41 13.77 7.80 -0.50
CA ILE A 41 15.11 7.55 -0.99
C ILE A 41 15.76 8.85 -0.56
N HIS A 42 16.57 8.80 0.49
CA HIS A 42 17.49 9.89 0.73
C HIS A 42 18.24 9.99 -0.58
N LEU A 43 17.88 10.99 -1.40
CA LEU A 43 18.53 11.32 -2.65
C LEU A 43 20.01 11.65 -2.42
N ASN A 44 20.44 11.75 -1.16
CA ASN A 44 21.83 11.74 -0.73
C ASN A 44 22.59 10.47 -1.17
N ASN A 45 21.90 9.39 -1.54
CA ASN A 45 22.53 8.16 -2.05
C ASN A 45 22.21 7.89 -3.54
N MET A 46 21.71 8.88 -4.30
CA MET A 46 21.66 8.76 -5.76
C MET A 46 23.04 8.60 -6.38
N GLU A 47 24.11 9.06 -5.73
CA GLU A 47 25.49 8.80 -6.17
C GLU A 47 25.78 7.29 -6.28
N GLU A 48 25.26 6.49 -5.34
CA GLU A 48 25.49 5.04 -5.31
C GLU A 48 24.64 4.29 -6.35
N TYR A 49 23.41 4.76 -6.62
CA TYR A 49 22.54 4.19 -7.65
C TYR A 49 22.95 4.62 -9.08
N ILE A 50 23.28 5.90 -9.29
CA ILE A 50 23.77 6.41 -10.58
C ILE A 50 25.12 5.76 -10.93
N SER A 51 26.01 5.53 -9.96
CA SER A 51 27.27 4.84 -10.22
C SER A 51 27.09 3.41 -10.74
N LYS A 52 25.98 2.73 -10.37
CA LYS A 52 25.62 1.40 -10.89
C LYS A 52 24.99 1.42 -12.29
N PHE A 53 24.45 2.55 -12.74
CA PHE A 53 23.90 2.71 -14.10
C PHE A 53 24.87 3.37 -15.09
N LYS A 54 26.13 3.58 -14.71
CA LYS A 54 27.21 4.02 -15.61
C LYS A 54 27.60 2.91 -16.59
N SER A 55 26.75 2.67 -17.58
CA SER A 55 27.13 2.02 -18.83
C SER A 55 26.16 2.40 -19.96
N ILE A 56 25.96 3.70 -20.18
CA ILE A 56 25.52 4.22 -21.47
C ILE A 56 26.28 5.54 -21.67
N ASP A 57 27.39 5.44 -22.39
CA ASP A 57 28.11 6.42 -23.20
C ASP A 57 28.23 7.88 -22.70
N GLU A 58 29.47 8.24 -22.36
CA GLU A 58 30.16 9.51 -22.65
C GLU A 58 29.31 10.78 -22.89
N GLU A 59 28.93 11.51 -21.82
CA GLU A 59 28.96 12.99 -21.74
C GLU A 59 28.50 13.47 -20.36
N THR A 60 29.32 13.29 -19.33
CA THR A 60 29.09 13.92 -18.01
C THR A 60 29.81 15.25 -17.94
N ASN A 61 29.23 16.29 -18.52
CA ASN A 61 29.50 17.66 -18.12
C ASN A 61 28.26 18.22 -17.41
N SER A 62 28.44 18.56 -16.13
CA SER A 62 27.51 19.27 -15.25
C SER A 62 26.09 18.67 -15.12
N LEU A 63 25.95 17.60 -14.34
CA LEU A 63 24.65 17.32 -13.70
C LEU A 63 24.57 18.20 -12.45
N GLU A 64 23.97 19.38 -12.61
CA GLU A 64 23.57 20.22 -11.47
C GLU A 64 22.58 19.47 -10.57
N PRO A 65 22.60 19.70 -9.25
CA PRO A 65 21.62 19.12 -8.34
C PRO A 65 20.21 19.55 -8.77
N ILE A 66 19.33 18.58 -9.04
CA ILE A 66 17.94 18.83 -9.47
C ILE A 66 17.28 19.73 -8.43
N ASN A 67 17.00 20.98 -8.82
CA ASN A 67 16.27 21.94 -8.00
C ASN A 67 14.80 21.51 -7.96
N PHE A 68 14.35 20.95 -6.83
CA PHE A 68 12.98 20.46 -6.65
C PHE A 68 11.89 21.54 -6.85
N ASN A 69 12.27 22.81 -6.91
CA ASN A 69 11.37 23.92 -7.21
C ASN A 69 10.98 24.03 -8.69
N GLU A 70 11.52 23.19 -9.58
CA GLU A 70 11.31 23.26 -11.04
C GLU A 70 10.67 22.01 -11.66
N ILE A 71 10.18 21.07 -10.85
CA ILE A 71 9.49 19.89 -11.39
C ILE A 71 8.13 20.33 -11.94
N THR A 72 7.95 20.21 -13.26
CA THR A 72 6.66 20.49 -13.88
C THR A 72 5.64 19.43 -13.47
N PRO A 73 4.33 19.77 -13.41
CA PRO A 73 3.29 18.79 -13.11
C PRO A 73 3.32 17.53 -13.99
N GLU A 74 3.81 17.67 -15.23
CA GLU A 74 3.97 16.56 -16.16
C GLU A 74 5.11 15.61 -15.77
N VAL A 75 6.26 16.15 -15.36
CA VAL A 75 7.40 15.33 -14.90
C VAL A 75 7.03 14.62 -13.60
N GLU A 76 6.36 15.33 -12.68
CA GLU A 76 5.84 14.72 -11.44
C GLU A 76 4.84 13.59 -11.74
N PHE A 77 3.90 13.83 -12.66
CA PHE A 77 2.94 12.83 -13.11
C PHE A 77 3.62 11.55 -13.61
N TRP A 78 4.65 11.67 -14.45
CA TRP A 78 5.41 10.51 -14.93
C TRP A 78 6.10 9.76 -13.80
N GLY A 79 6.72 10.48 -12.85
CA GLY A 79 7.32 9.87 -11.66
C GLY A 79 6.30 9.08 -10.83
N HIS A 80 5.11 9.64 -10.62
CA HIS A 80 4.02 8.97 -9.91
C HIS A 80 3.52 7.72 -10.66
N CYS A 81 3.39 7.80 -11.99
CA CYS A 81 3.02 6.66 -12.83
C CYS A 81 4.04 5.54 -12.71
N SER A 82 5.34 5.85 -12.83
CA SER A 82 6.41 4.85 -12.73
C SER A 82 6.47 4.19 -11.35
N ASN A 83 6.31 4.95 -10.27
CA ASN A 83 6.30 4.40 -8.91
C ASN A 83 5.15 3.42 -8.68
N LEU A 84 3.94 3.79 -9.09
CA LEU A 84 2.79 2.91 -8.95
C LEU A 84 2.86 1.72 -9.92
N GLN A 85 3.41 1.89 -11.12
CA GLN A 85 3.66 0.79 -12.06
C GLN A 85 4.56 -0.27 -11.42
N VAL A 86 5.71 0.14 -10.88
CA VAL A 86 6.65 -0.77 -10.20
C VAL A 86 5.99 -1.43 -8.99
N TRP A 87 5.21 -0.67 -8.20
CA TRP A 87 4.48 -1.23 -7.07
C TRP A 87 3.49 -2.35 -7.49
N VAL A 88 2.75 -2.16 -8.59
CA VAL A 88 1.86 -3.19 -9.14
C VAL A 88 2.64 -4.39 -9.67
N GLU A 89 3.70 -4.15 -10.44
CA GLU A 89 4.55 -5.20 -11.02
C GLU A 89 5.27 -6.04 -9.95
N CYS A 90 5.58 -5.44 -8.81
CA CYS A 90 6.12 -6.13 -7.64
C CYS A 90 5.03 -6.71 -6.72
N ASN A 91 3.84 -7.02 -7.27
CA ASN A 91 2.73 -7.63 -6.53
C ASN A 91 2.33 -6.87 -5.26
N TYR A 92 2.26 -5.55 -5.36
CA TYR A 92 1.88 -4.62 -4.29
C TYR A 92 2.78 -4.68 -3.04
N ASP A 93 4.09 -4.90 -3.21
CA ASP A 93 5.05 -4.84 -2.10
C ASP A 93 4.95 -3.52 -1.33
N THR A 94 4.49 -3.60 -0.08
CA THR A 94 4.21 -2.44 0.78
C THR A 94 5.45 -1.66 1.19
N THR A 95 6.66 -2.18 0.90
CA THR A 95 7.93 -1.49 1.14
C THR A 95 8.30 -0.47 0.06
N LEU A 96 7.70 -0.57 -1.13
CA LEU A 96 8.01 0.27 -2.29
C LEU A 96 7.29 1.62 -2.28
N LEU A 97 6.13 1.70 -1.61
CA LEU A 97 5.39 2.93 -1.42
C LEU A 97 5.44 3.36 0.05
N HIS A 98 5.26 4.66 0.29
CA HIS A 98 5.09 5.12 1.67
C HIS A 98 3.84 4.47 2.30
N ARG A 99 3.95 4.06 3.57
CA ARG A 99 2.90 3.34 4.30
C ARG A 99 1.53 4.03 4.29
N ASN A 100 1.52 5.38 4.31
CA ASN A 100 0.29 6.19 4.29
C ASN A 100 -0.44 6.15 2.95
N LEU A 101 0.15 5.51 1.94
CA LEU A 101 -0.44 5.33 0.64
C LEU A 101 -0.60 3.85 0.28
N ALA A 102 0.43 3.03 0.51
CA ALA A 102 0.40 1.60 0.19
C ALA A 102 -0.80 0.89 0.83
N PHE A 103 -1.00 1.11 2.13
CA PHE A 103 -2.02 0.41 2.89
C PHE A 103 -3.45 0.82 2.51
N PRO A 104 -3.77 2.12 2.39
CA PRO A 104 -5.10 2.52 1.95
C PRO A 104 -5.39 2.23 0.47
N LEU A 105 -4.36 2.19 -0.40
CA LEU A 105 -4.52 1.69 -1.76
C LEU A 105 -4.88 0.21 -1.77
N LEU A 106 -4.17 -0.63 -0.99
CA LEU A 106 -4.50 -2.04 -0.84
C LEU A 106 -5.93 -2.24 -0.34
N LYS A 107 -6.36 -1.46 0.66
CA LYS A 107 -7.74 -1.47 1.13
C LYS A 107 -8.72 -1.17 0.00
N LYS A 108 -8.55 -0.04 -0.70
CA LYS A 108 -9.47 0.39 -1.77
C LYS A 108 -9.51 -0.61 -2.93
N LEU A 109 -8.36 -1.19 -3.31
CA LEU A 109 -8.27 -2.23 -4.33
C LEU A 109 -9.00 -3.51 -3.90
N SER A 110 -8.86 -3.90 -2.64
CA SER A 110 -9.58 -5.03 -2.04
C SER A 110 -11.09 -4.80 -2.06
N ASP A 111 -11.53 -3.62 -1.63
CA ASP A 111 -12.94 -3.21 -1.64
C ASP A 111 -13.53 -3.20 -3.07
N LYS A 112 -12.68 -3.00 -4.08
CA LYS A 112 -13.06 -3.05 -5.51
C LYS A 112 -12.90 -4.45 -6.14
N GLY A 113 -12.54 -5.46 -5.36
CA GLY A 113 -12.52 -6.87 -5.78
C GLY A 113 -11.20 -7.36 -6.38
N SER A 114 -10.09 -6.63 -6.23
CA SER A 114 -8.76 -7.13 -6.65
C SER A 114 -8.29 -8.24 -5.72
N LYS A 115 -8.36 -9.50 -6.20
CA LYS A 115 -7.98 -10.70 -5.42
C LYS A 115 -6.55 -10.63 -4.87
N LEU A 116 -5.59 -10.21 -5.69
CA LEU A 116 -4.20 -10.11 -5.28
C LEU A 116 -4.02 -9.01 -4.21
N ALA A 117 -4.68 -7.85 -4.39
CA ALA A 117 -4.64 -6.80 -3.39
C ALA A 117 -5.30 -7.25 -2.07
N THR A 118 -6.38 -8.03 -2.13
CA THR A 118 -7.01 -8.61 -0.92
C THR A 118 -6.06 -9.49 -0.14
N ILE A 119 -5.32 -10.38 -0.82
CA ILE A 119 -4.32 -11.23 -0.19
C ILE A 119 -3.24 -10.36 0.48
N LYS A 120 -2.67 -9.40 -0.27
CA LYS A 120 -1.62 -8.50 0.24
C LYS A 120 -2.09 -7.59 1.36
N PHE A 121 -3.35 -7.17 1.32
CA PHE A 121 -3.95 -6.37 2.37
C PHE A 121 -4.08 -7.16 3.68
N LYS A 122 -4.60 -8.39 3.61
CA LYS A 122 -4.68 -9.30 4.76
C LYS A 122 -3.30 -9.61 5.34
N GLU A 123 -2.31 -9.92 4.50
CA GLU A 123 -0.92 -10.15 4.92
C GLU A 123 -0.37 -8.95 5.71
N GLU A 124 -0.62 -7.73 5.24
CA GLU A 124 -0.16 -6.51 5.90
C GLU A 124 -0.90 -6.23 7.23
N ILE A 125 -2.20 -6.56 7.33
CA ILE A 125 -2.94 -6.50 8.61
C ILE A 125 -2.36 -7.50 9.60
N ILE A 126 -2.18 -8.76 9.19
CA ILE A 126 -1.59 -9.83 10.04
C ILE A 126 -0.21 -9.42 10.52
N ARG A 127 0.65 -8.93 9.63
CA ARG A 127 2.01 -8.48 9.97
C ARG A 127 2.00 -7.36 11.02
N ARG A 128 1.01 -6.46 10.96
CA ARG A 128 0.85 -5.38 11.95
C ARG A 128 0.31 -5.87 13.27
N LEU A 129 -0.63 -6.82 13.28
CA LEU A 129 -1.08 -7.48 14.51
C LEU A 129 0.06 -8.20 15.22
N GLN A 130 0.85 -8.95 14.46
CA GLN A 130 2.01 -9.70 14.96
C GLN A 130 3.12 -8.81 15.53
N SER A 131 3.15 -7.51 15.17
CA SER A 131 4.11 -6.58 15.77
C SER A 131 3.87 -6.36 17.28
N GLY A 132 2.66 -6.60 17.77
CA GLY A 132 2.30 -6.39 19.17
C GLY A 132 2.20 -4.91 19.60
N GLU A 133 2.44 -3.97 18.68
CA GLU A 133 2.46 -2.54 18.98
C GLU A 133 1.03 -2.03 19.29
N SER A 134 0.77 -1.68 20.55
CA SER A 134 -0.59 -1.37 21.03
C SER A 134 -1.24 -0.22 20.26
N THR A 135 -0.46 0.79 19.84
CA THR A 135 -0.98 1.91 19.03
C THR A 135 -1.44 1.47 17.64
N VAL A 136 -0.73 0.50 17.04
CA VAL A 136 -1.09 -0.08 15.75
C VAL A 136 -2.29 -0.99 15.89
N ILE A 137 -2.34 -1.81 16.94
CA ILE A 137 -3.47 -2.72 17.20
C ILE A 137 -4.76 -1.92 17.45
N ASN A 138 -4.71 -0.90 18.30
CA ASN A 138 -5.88 -0.04 18.56
C ASN A 138 -6.39 0.61 17.28
N TYR A 139 -5.48 1.15 16.45
CA TYR A 139 -5.86 1.68 15.15
C TYR A 139 -6.53 0.63 14.24
N LEU A 140 -6.03 -0.61 14.22
CA LEU A 140 -6.63 -1.68 13.43
C LEU A 140 -8.04 -2.07 13.92
N LEU A 141 -8.29 -1.99 15.22
CA LEU A 141 -9.59 -2.26 15.84
C LEU A 141 -10.58 -1.12 15.63
N GLU A 142 -10.17 0.13 15.90
CA GLU A 142 -11.00 1.33 15.79
C GLU A 142 -11.49 1.58 14.36
N GLU A 143 -10.63 1.32 13.38
CA GLU A 143 -10.95 1.45 11.96
C GLU A 143 -11.53 0.17 11.35
N ASP A 144 -11.82 -0.84 12.18
CA ASP A 144 -12.49 -2.08 11.80
C ASP A 144 -11.74 -2.84 10.68
N TYR A 145 -10.40 -2.85 10.72
CA TYR A 145 -9.60 -3.58 9.75
C TYR A 145 -9.60 -5.10 10.00
N ILE A 146 -9.93 -5.52 11.22
CA ILE A 146 -9.97 -6.94 11.59
C ILE A 146 -11.03 -7.71 10.83
N GLN A 147 -12.13 -7.06 10.42
CA GLN A 147 -13.21 -7.69 9.65
C GLN A 147 -12.77 -8.26 8.29
N TYR A 148 -11.61 -7.85 7.78
CA TYR A 148 -11.04 -8.39 6.55
C TYR A 148 -10.38 -9.75 6.75
N LEU A 149 -10.08 -10.14 7.98
CA LEU A 149 -9.50 -11.43 8.32
C LEU A 149 -10.59 -12.47 8.58
N SER A 150 -10.34 -13.71 8.15
CA SER A 150 -11.08 -14.85 8.68
C SER A 150 -10.74 -15.01 10.16
N LYS A 151 -11.61 -15.72 10.87
CA LYS A 151 -11.37 -16.03 12.27
C LYS A 151 -10.05 -16.79 12.47
N GLU A 152 -9.78 -17.76 11.61
CA GLU A 152 -8.54 -18.54 11.62
C GLU A 152 -7.32 -17.64 11.41
N GLU A 153 -7.38 -16.76 10.39
CA GLU A 153 -6.32 -15.78 10.10
C GLU A 153 -6.05 -14.88 11.32
N LEU A 154 -7.10 -14.39 11.99
CA LEU A 154 -6.96 -13.55 13.18
C LEU A 154 -6.31 -14.29 14.35
N PHE A 155 -6.76 -15.51 14.63
CA PHE A 155 -6.23 -16.31 15.75
C PHE A 155 -4.75 -16.63 15.55
N TYR A 156 -4.37 -17.08 14.35
CA TYR A 156 -2.96 -17.32 14.04
C TYR A 156 -2.13 -16.04 13.94
N ALA A 157 -2.76 -14.86 13.81
CA ALA A 157 -2.05 -13.58 13.85
C ALA A 157 -1.70 -13.14 15.29
N ILE A 158 -2.51 -13.49 16.29
CA ILE A 158 -2.39 -12.95 17.66
C ILE A 158 -2.00 -14.00 18.72
N LEU A 159 -2.09 -15.30 18.40
CA LEU A 159 -1.77 -16.41 19.29
C LEU A 159 -0.64 -17.27 18.74
N ASN A 160 -0.02 -18.06 19.61
CA ASN A 160 0.81 -19.17 19.15
C ASN A 160 -0.07 -20.26 18.50
N SER A 161 0.56 -21.14 17.72
CA SER A 161 -0.16 -22.15 16.94
C SER A 161 -0.99 -23.11 17.79
N GLU A 162 -0.53 -23.45 19.00
CA GLU A 162 -1.21 -24.37 19.91
C GLU A 162 -2.50 -23.74 20.47
N ASP A 163 -2.40 -22.52 20.99
CA ASP A 163 -3.53 -21.78 21.53
C ASP A 163 -4.58 -21.47 20.45
N ALA A 164 -4.14 -21.09 19.25
CA ALA A 164 -5.04 -20.86 18.12
C ALA A 164 -5.82 -22.14 17.76
N GLU A 165 -5.14 -23.29 17.69
CA GLU A 165 -5.77 -24.57 17.36
C GLU A 165 -6.78 -25.00 18.45
N ILE A 166 -6.44 -24.80 19.72
CA ILE A 166 -7.35 -25.08 20.85
C ILE A 166 -8.62 -24.23 20.73
N LEU A 167 -8.50 -22.92 20.51
CA LEU A 167 -9.66 -22.03 20.41
C LEU A 167 -10.55 -22.33 19.19
N LEU A 168 -9.96 -22.71 18.06
CA LEU A 168 -10.72 -23.14 16.87
C LEU A 168 -11.53 -24.41 17.16
N LYS A 169 -10.93 -25.41 17.81
CA LYS A 169 -11.60 -26.67 18.18
C LYS A 169 -12.73 -26.45 19.20
N LEU A 170 -12.50 -25.57 20.19
CA LEU A 170 -13.50 -25.25 21.20
C LEU A 170 -14.76 -24.61 20.60
N GLU A 171 -14.60 -23.74 19.61
CA GLU A 171 -15.77 -23.15 18.92
C GLU A 171 -16.55 -24.18 18.12
N GLN A 172 -15.87 -25.04 17.34
CA GLN A 172 -16.55 -26.06 16.55
C GLN A 172 -17.36 -27.04 17.41
N SER A 173 -16.96 -27.19 18.68
CA SER A 173 -17.62 -28.04 19.67
C SER A 173 -18.71 -27.32 20.47
N SER A 174 -18.82 -26.00 20.36
CA SER A 174 -19.80 -25.19 21.09
C SER A 174 -21.18 -25.27 20.43
N PRO A 175 -22.24 -25.64 21.16
CA PRO A 175 -23.61 -25.57 20.64
C PRO A 175 -24.12 -24.13 20.47
N TYR A 176 -23.35 -23.14 20.95
CA TYR A 176 -23.66 -21.71 20.82
C TYR A 176 -22.73 -21.09 19.79
N ASN A 177 -23.33 -20.57 18.70
CA ASN A 177 -22.65 -19.74 17.72
C ASN A 177 -22.58 -18.31 18.28
N TYR A 178 -21.52 -18.00 19.03
CA TYR A 178 -21.26 -16.63 19.46
C TYR A 178 -20.87 -15.81 18.24
N GLY A 179 -21.81 -15.02 17.71
CA GLY A 179 -21.56 -14.13 16.59
C GLY A 179 -20.40 -13.17 16.91
N TRP A 180 -19.39 -13.12 16.04
CA TRP A 180 -18.09 -12.47 16.24
C TRP A 180 -18.08 -10.94 16.33
N ILE A 181 -19.21 -10.27 16.64
CA ILE A 181 -19.31 -8.80 16.64
C ILE A 181 -19.91 -8.22 17.94
N GLU A 182 -20.35 -9.05 18.91
CA GLU A 182 -20.95 -8.53 20.15
C GLU A 182 -19.97 -8.28 21.31
N MET A 183 -18.65 -8.41 21.10
CA MET A 183 -17.66 -7.92 22.07
C MET A 183 -17.21 -6.50 21.69
N ARG A 184 -18.14 -5.55 21.80
CA ARG A 184 -17.78 -4.13 21.98
C ARG A 184 -17.07 -4.03 23.34
N ILE A 185 -15.75 -3.86 23.31
CA ILE A 185 -14.96 -3.40 24.46
C ILE A 185 -15.22 -1.91 24.66
#